data_AF-A0A2T9Z3R0-F1
#
_entry.id   AF-A0A2T9Z3R0-F1
#
_cell.length_a   1.000
_cell.length_b   1.000
_cell.length_c   1.000
_cell.angle_alpha   90.00
_cell.angle_beta   90.00
_cell.angle_gamma   90.00
#
_symmetry.space_group_name_H-M   'P 1'
#
loop_
_entity.id
_entity.type
_entity.pdbx_description
1 polymer ?
#
loop_
_entity_poly.entity_id
_entity_poly.type
_entity_poly.pdbx_seq_one_letter_code
_entity_poly.pdbx_strand_id
1 'polypeptide(L)'
;MFGKFPGSNRHKVISGNKGYGKSSSWYSVFGHVVVGLVDSVIPRTTEGDANLGISKKIVSSWKKKNIFDKNTNDKLYKLFNGRIVGIGSGDVKKGEIMKKIEEDREIHKKIKESLWIRPKRLGKSSKDSEGEDEIDKADIEEFEDNWKRCTHPLDVLDWTQLRKEQLKSYYDRWMIN
;
A
#
# COMPACT_ATOMS: atom_id res chain seq x y z
N MET A 1 60.96 0.60 -7.57
CA MET A 1 60.23 1.13 -6.40
C MET A 1 58.75 0.79 -6.56
N PHE A 2 58.19 0.17 -5.52
CA PHE A 2 56.79 -0.03 -5.08
C PHE A 2 55.66 0.50 -5.99
N GLY A 3 54.53 -0.18 -6.20
CA GLY A 3 53.98 -1.38 -5.57
C GLY A 3 52.60 -1.68 -6.17
N LYS A 4 52.26 -2.97 -6.28
CA LYS A 4 50.96 -3.50 -6.67
C LYS A 4 49.93 -3.22 -5.56
N PHE A 5 48.74 -2.74 -5.90
CA PHE A 5 47.60 -2.69 -4.99
C PHE A 5 46.97 -4.09 -4.85
N PRO A 6 46.97 -4.71 -3.66
CA PRO A 6 46.27 -5.97 -3.43
C PRO A 6 44.78 -5.74 -3.09
N GLY A 7 43.95 -6.68 -3.56
CA GLY A 7 42.50 -6.68 -3.39
C GLY A 7 42.04 -6.71 -1.94
N SER A 8 40.98 -5.96 -1.66
CA SER A 8 40.26 -5.99 -0.40
C SER A 8 39.35 -7.22 -0.35
N ASN A 9 39.85 -8.25 0.32
CA ASN A 9 39.12 -9.44 0.72
C ASN A 9 38.25 -9.06 1.93
N ARG A 10 36.96 -8.74 1.72
CA ARG A 10 36.05 -8.48 2.85
C ARG A 10 35.60 -9.80 3.47
N HIS A 11 36.19 -10.08 4.62
CA HIS A 11 35.91 -11.20 5.49
C HIS A 11 34.43 -11.35 5.82
N LYS A 12 34.00 -12.61 5.70
CA LYS A 12 32.76 -13.21 6.17
C LYS A 12 32.61 -12.96 7.68
N VAL A 13 31.69 -12.08 8.08
CA VAL A 13 31.29 -11.94 9.48
C VAL A 13 30.41 -13.14 9.83
N ILE A 14 31.05 -14.18 10.37
CA ILE A 14 30.36 -15.24 11.12
C ILE A 14 30.12 -14.65 12.51
N SER A 15 28.96 -14.02 12.71
CA SER A 15 28.46 -13.69 14.04
C SER A 15 27.70 -14.90 14.58
N GLY A 16 28.45 -15.82 15.18
CA GLY A 16 27.89 -16.72 16.17
C GLY A 16 27.49 -15.87 17.38
N ASN A 17 26.18 -15.73 17.62
CA ASN A 17 25.69 -15.17 18.87
C ASN A 17 24.89 -16.24 19.62
N LYS A 18 25.44 -16.64 20.76
CA LYS A 18 24.85 -17.60 21.70
C LYS A 18 23.62 -16.97 22.36
N GLY A 19 22.56 -17.79 22.46
CA GLY A 19 21.60 -17.85 23.57
C GLY A 19 21.15 -16.53 24.20
N TYR A 20 20.16 -15.88 23.59
CA TYR A 20 19.11 -15.20 24.32
C TYR A 20 17.81 -15.95 24.02
N GLY A 21 17.08 -16.34 25.06
CA GLY A 21 15.82 -17.08 24.92
C GLY A 21 14.94 -16.40 23.89
N LYS A 22 14.63 -17.12 22.79
CA LYS A 22 13.70 -16.67 21.76
C LYS A 22 12.37 -16.42 22.47
N SER A 23 12.08 -15.18 22.85
CA SER A 23 10.70 -14.75 22.88
C SER A 23 10.17 -15.12 21.51
N SER A 24 9.22 -16.06 21.47
CA SER A 24 8.66 -16.51 20.20
C SER A 24 8.02 -15.29 19.59
N SER A 25 8.74 -14.64 18.66
CA SER A 25 8.19 -13.54 17.91
C SER A 25 6.89 -14.04 17.30
N TRP A 26 5.84 -13.22 17.34
CA TRP A 26 4.52 -13.61 16.83
C TRP A 26 4.60 -14.20 15.41
N TYR A 27 5.58 -13.79 14.61
CA TYR A 27 5.91 -14.36 13.30
C TYR A 27 6.28 -15.84 13.32
N SER A 28 6.98 -16.32 14.34
CA SER A 28 7.34 -17.73 14.49
C SER A 28 6.11 -18.57 14.81
N VAL A 29 5.28 -18.13 15.76
CA VAL A 29 4.03 -18.81 16.11
C VAL A 29 3.09 -18.82 14.91
N PHE A 30 2.89 -17.66 14.29
CA PHE A 30 2.02 -17.50 13.16
C PHE A 30 2.53 -18.25 11.91
N GLY A 31 3.85 -18.35 11.72
CA GLY A 31 4.46 -19.10 10.62
C GLY A 31 4.08 -20.58 10.61
N HIS A 32 3.83 -21.19 11.77
CA HIS A 32 3.36 -22.57 11.85
C HIS A 32 1.90 -22.74 11.42
N VAL A 33 1.07 -21.70 11.54
CA VAL A 33 -0.39 -21.76 11.32
C VAL A 33 -0.80 -21.11 9.99
N VAL A 34 -0.02 -20.15 9.49
CA VAL A 34 -0.38 -19.29 8.35
C VAL A 34 -0.75 -20.08 7.10
N VAL A 35 -0.08 -21.21 6.85
CA VAL A 35 -0.39 -22.06 5.68
C VAL A 35 -1.79 -22.64 5.79
N GLY A 36 -2.17 -23.20 6.95
CA GLY A 36 -3.50 -23.75 7.17
C GLY A 36 -4.58 -22.66 7.21
N LEU A 37 -4.26 -21.49 7.76
CA LEU A 37 -5.16 -20.34 7.76
C LEU A 37 -5.45 -19.84 6.34
N VAL A 38 -4.42 -19.72 5.50
CA VAL A 38 -4.59 -19.31 4.09
C VAL A 38 -5.36 -20.37 3.30
N ASP A 39 -5.13 -21.66 3.56
CA ASP A 39 -5.91 -22.74 2.94
C ASP A 39 -7.40 -22.70 3.36
N SER A 40 -7.68 -22.34 4.61
CA SER A 40 -9.05 -22.18 5.13
C SER A 40 -9.77 -20.94 4.58
N VAL A 41 -9.05 -19.85 4.32
CA VAL A 41 -9.60 -18.62 3.71
C VAL A 41 -9.81 -18.78 2.21
N ILE A 42 -9.07 -19.69 1.59
CA ILE A 42 -9.08 -19.94 0.15
C ILE A 42 -9.29 -21.44 -0.09
N PRO A 43 -10.43 -22.00 0.34
CA PRO A 43 -10.75 -23.40 0.07
C PRO A 43 -10.75 -23.66 -1.43
N ARG A 44 -10.70 -24.93 -1.85
CA ARG A 44 -10.79 -25.34 -3.27
C ARG A 44 -12.24 -25.26 -3.80
N THR A 45 -12.97 -24.23 -3.41
CA THR A 45 -14.34 -23.94 -3.81
C THR A 45 -14.39 -22.59 -4.53
N THR A 46 -15.54 -22.31 -5.15
CA THR A 46 -15.83 -21.05 -5.85
C THR A 46 -15.73 -19.83 -4.94
N GLU A 47 -16.08 -19.99 -3.66
CA GLU A 47 -15.92 -18.96 -2.62
C GLU A 47 -14.45 -18.61 -2.37
N GLY A 48 -13.55 -19.61 -2.41
CA GLY A 48 -12.12 -19.40 -2.25
C GLY A 48 -11.50 -18.62 -3.42
N ASP A 49 -12.03 -18.79 -4.63
CA ASP A 49 -11.54 -18.08 -5.81
C ASP A 49 -11.78 -16.56 -5.73
N ALA A 50 -12.86 -16.12 -5.07
CA ALA A 50 -13.10 -14.70 -4.81
C ALA A 50 -11.98 -14.07 -3.94
N ASN A 51 -11.42 -14.84 -3.01
CA ASN A 51 -10.35 -14.39 -2.11
C ASN A 51 -8.94 -14.56 -2.70
N LEU A 52 -8.80 -15.28 -3.82
CA LEU A 52 -7.50 -15.64 -4.40
C LEU A 52 -6.68 -14.41 -4.80
N GLY A 53 -7.30 -13.44 -5.46
CA GLY A 53 -6.62 -12.24 -5.96
C GLY A 53 -6.03 -11.39 -4.83
N ILE A 54 -6.81 -11.14 -3.78
CA ILE A 54 -6.38 -10.37 -2.61
C ILE A 54 -5.30 -11.14 -1.84
N SER A 55 -5.49 -12.45 -1.65
CA SER A 55 -4.55 -13.28 -0.90
C SER A 55 -3.19 -13.38 -1.59
N LYS A 56 -3.15 -13.50 -2.93
CA LYS A 56 -1.90 -13.44 -3.70
C LYS A 56 -1.16 -12.12 -3.48
N LYS A 57 -1.85 -10.98 -3.41
CA LYS A 57 -1.25 -9.67 -3.12
C LYS A 57 -0.66 -9.63 -1.72
N ILE A 58 -1.38 -10.13 -0.72
CA ILE A 58 -0.94 -10.18 0.69
C ILE A 58 0.33 -11.04 0.83
N VAL A 59 0.32 -12.28 0.32
CA VAL A 59 1.48 -13.18 0.38
C VAL A 59 2.68 -12.59 -0.37
N SER A 60 2.44 -11.92 -1.51
CA SER A 60 3.52 -11.23 -2.24
C SER A 60 4.13 -10.07 -1.45
N SER A 61 3.31 -9.34 -0.69
CA SER A 61 3.78 -8.30 0.24
C SER A 61 4.63 -8.90 1.37
N TRP A 62 4.19 -10.02 1.95
CA TRP A 62 4.93 -10.73 3.00
C TRP A 62 6.28 -11.25 2.51
N LYS A 63 6.34 -11.78 1.28
CA LYS A 63 7.59 -12.20 0.64
C LYS A 63 8.54 -11.01 0.43
N LYS A 64 8.06 -9.87 -0.08
CA LYS A 64 8.87 -8.66 -0.27
C LYS A 64 9.46 -8.14 1.05
N LYS A 65 8.69 -8.25 2.13
CA LYS A 65 9.09 -7.84 3.49
C LYS A 65 9.90 -8.91 4.24
N ASN A 66 10.15 -10.06 3.62
CA ASN A 66 10.87 -11.20 4.21
C ASN A 66 10.32 -11.61 5.59
N ILE A 67 8.98 -11.61 5.74
CA ILE A 67 8.31 -11.88 7.03
C ILE A 67 8.42 -13.36 7.42
N PHE A 68 8.27 -14.25 6.45
CA PHE A 68 8.36 -15.70 6.65
C PHE A 68 9.57 -16.27 5.91
N ASP A 69 10.02 -17.44 6.37
CA ASP A 69 11.09 -18.18 5.73
C ASP A 69 10.68 -18.67 4.33
N LYS A 70 11.70 -19.01 3.53
CA LYS A 70 11.52 -19.42 2.13
C LYS A 70 10.60 -20.64 2.00
N ASN A 71 10.71 -21.61 2.91
CA ASN A 71 9.90 -22.82 2.86
C ASN A 71 8.41 -22.53 3.09
N THR A 72 8.07 -21.69 4.07
CA THR A 72 6.68 -21.26 4.31
C THR A 72 6.12 -20.50 3.12
N ASN A 73 6.89 -19.57 2.54
CA ASN A 73 6.48 -18.86 1.33
C ASN A 73 6.23 -19.82 0.16
N ASP A 74 7.13 -20.78 -0.08
CA ASP A 74 6.96 -21.76 -1.16
C ASP A 74 5.70 -22.62 -0.97
N LYS A 75 5.39 -23.00 0.27
CA LYS A 75 4.12 -23.69 0.61
C LYS A 75 2.90 -22.82 0.30
N LEU A 76 2.93 -21.54 0.67
CA LEU A 76 1.84 -20.60 0.36
C LEU A 76 1.64 -20.43 -1.15
N TYR A 77 2.71 -20.28 -1.93
CA TYR A 77 2.60 -20.17 -3.39
C TYR A 77 2.08 -21.46 -4.04
N LYS A 78 2.40 -22.64 -3.49
CA LYS A 78 1.83 -23.91 -3.96
C LYS A 78 0.30 -23.94 -3.82
N LEU A 79 -0.28 -23.31 -2.80
CA LEU A 79 -1.75 -23.24 -2.64
C LEU A 79 -2.44 -22.47 -3.78
N PHE A 80 -1.71 -21.59 -4.46
CA PHE A 80 -2.23 -20.76 -5.55
C PHE A 80 -2.05 -21.38 -6.94
N ASN A 81 -1.15 -22.34 -7.10
CA ASN A 81 -0.83 -22.93 -8.39
C ASN A 81 -1.96 -23.86 -8.88
N GLY A 82 -2.27 -23.80 -10.18
CA GLY A 82 -3.32 -24.63 -10.79
C GLY A 82 -4.75 -24.12 -10.58
N ARG A 83 -4.95 -23.00 -9.89
CA ARG A 83 -6.26 -22.34 -9.80
C ARG A 83 -6.45 -21.39 -10.97
N ILE A 84 -7.28 -21.81 -11.91
CA ILE A 84 -7.92 -20.91 -12.87
C ILE A 84 -9.12 -20.35 -12.12
N VAL A 85 -9.31 -19.04 -12.10
CA VAL A 85 -10.51 -18.40 -11.52
C VAL A 85 -11.71 -19.03 -12.20
N GLY A 86 -12.33 -20.01 -11.55
CA GLY A 86 -13.41 -20.75 -12.15
C GLY A 86 -14.64 -19.87 -12.10
N ILE A 87 -15.33 -19.73 -13.22
CA ILE A 87 -16.70 -19.24 -13.24
C ILE A 87 -17.52 -20.29 -12.48
N GLY A 88 -17.64 -20.08 -11.19
CA GLY A 88 -18.18 -21.04 -10.26
C GLY A 88 -19.69 -21.13 -10.35
N SER A 89 -20.19 -22.20 -10.97
CA SER A 89 -21.60 -22.63 -10.97
C SER A 89 -22.01 -23.23 -9.61
N GLY A 90 -21.79 -22.50 -8.52
CA GLY A 90 -22.24 -22.87 -7.18
C GLY A 90 -23.23 -21.85 -6.67
N ASP A 91 -24.34 -22.31 -6.08
CA ASP A 91 -25.37 -21.47 -5.45
C ASP A 91 -24.81 -20.78 -4.20
N VAL A 92 -23.94 -19.79 -4.38
CA VAL A 92 -23.53 -18.89 -3.30
C VAL A 92 -24.79 -18.16 -2.85
N LYS A 93 -25.11 -18.24 -1.56
CA LYS A 93 -26.34 -17.65 -1.03
C LYS A 93 -26.35 -16.16 -1.36
N LYS A 94 -27.45 -15.68 -1.95
CA LYS A 94 -27.63 -14.26 -2.32
C LYS A 94 -27.24 -13.29 -1.20
N GLY A 95 -27.51 -13.65 0.07
CA GLY A 95 -27.12 -12.84 1.22
C GLY A 95 -25.61 -12.66 1.40
N GLU A 96 -24.81 -13.68 1.13
CA GLU A 96 -23.35 -13.63 1.22
C GLU A 96 -22.76 -12.78 0.08
N ILE A 97 -23.33 -12.90 -1.12
CA ILE A 97 -22.96 -12.06 -2.27
C ILE A 97 -23.24 -10.58 -1.96
N MET A 98 -24.43 -10.25 -1.46
CA MET A 98 -24.79 -8.87 -1.15
C MET A 98 -23.91 -8.29 -0.03
N LYS A 99 -23.59 -9.10 0.99
CA LYS A 99 -22.65 -8.70 2.04
C LYS A 99 -21.27 -8.40 1.46
N LYS A 100 -20.77 -9.25 0.57
CA LYS A 100 -19.46 -9.06 -0.08
C LYS A 100 -19.42 -7.81 -0.97
N ILE A 101 -20.48 -7.56 -1.72
CA ILE A 101 -20.62 -6.34 -2.53
C ILE A 101 -20.57 -5.11 -1.62
N GLU A 102 -21.27 -5.12 -0.49
CA GLU A 102 -21.27 -3.98 0.44
C GLU A 102 -19.91 -3.80 1.12
N GLU A 103 -19.24 -4.89 1.52
CA GLU A 103 -17.88 -4.84 2.06
C GLU A 103 -16.89 -4.24 1.03
N ASP A 104 -16.96 -4.66 -0.23
CA ASP A 104 -16.12 -4.12 -1.30
C ASP A 104 -16.44 -2.66 -1.58
N ARG A 105 -17.73 -2.27 -1.53
CA ARG A 105 -18.16 -0.86 -1.64
C ARG A 105 -17.56 0.00 -0.53
N GLU A 106 -17.62 -0.47 0.71
CA GLU A 106 -17.06 0.21 1.87
C GLU A 106 -15.53 0.27 1.83
N ILE A 107 -14.84 -0.77 1.34
CA ILE A 107 -13.40 -0.73 1.12
C ILE A 107 -13.05 0.33 0.06
N HIS A 108 -13.76 0.35 -1.07
CA HIS A 108 -13.51 1.32 -2.13
C HIS A 108 -13.74 2.75 -1.64
N LYS A 109 -14.82 2.97 -0.87
CA LYS A 109 -15.12 4.25 -0.24
C LYS A 109 -13.97 4.71 0.66
N LYS A 110 -13.50 3.86 1.57
CA LYS A 110 -12.36 4.17 2.46
C LYS A 110 -11.09 4.48 1.69
N ILE A 111 -10.81 3.74 0.61
CA ILE A 111 -9.65 4.02 -0.26
C ILE A 111 -9.77 5.42 -0.85
N LYS A 112 -10.93 5.76 -1.45
CA LYS A 112 -11.17 7.08 -2.05
C LYS A 112 -11.07 8.21 -1.02
N GLU A 113 -11.64 8.03 0.17
CA GLU A 113 -11.54 8.99 1.27
C GLU A 113 -10.08 9.17 1.73
N SER A 114 -9.30 8.10 1.77
CA SER A 114 -7.88 8.15 2.20
C SER A 114 -6.95 8.88 1.22
N LEU A 115 -7.31 8.97 -0.07
CA LEU A 115 -6.47 9.63 -1.09
C LEU A 115 -6.32 11.14 -0.88
N TRP A 116 -7.26 11.77 -0.16
CA TRP A 116 -7.24 13.21 0.11
C TRP A 116 -6.55 13.56 1.43
N ILE A 117 -6.09 12.55 2.19
CA ILE A 117 -5.39 12.78 3.46
C ILE A 117 -3.97 13.28 3.16
N ARG A 118 -3.65 14.50 3.62
CA ARG A 118 -2.27 14.98 3.64
C ARG A 118 -1.46 14.18 4.67
N PRO A 119 -0.25 13.70 4.33
CA PRO A 119 0.64 13.08 5.30
C PRO A 119 0.86 14.03 6.48
N LYS A 120 0.81 13.50 7.71
CA LYS A 120 1.07 14.30 8.91
C LYS A 120 2.52 14.78 8.89
N ARG A 121 2.75 16.08 9.09
CA ARG A 121 4.09 16.67 9.23
C ARG A 121 4.82 15.99 10.39
N LEU A 122 5.82 15.17 10.08
CA LEU A 122 6.70 14.54 11.07
C LEU A 122 7.74 15.57 11.52
N GLY A 123 7.33 16.55 12.34
CA GLY A 123 8.26 17.51 12.91
C GLY A 123 7.60 18.77 13.47
N LYS A 124 7.94 19.08 14.74
CA LYS A 124 7.70 20.33 15.47
C LYS A 124 6.25 20.68 15.82
N SER A 125 5.68 19.94 16.78
CA SER A 125 4.80 20.54 17.79
C SER A 125 5.60 20.89 19.05
N SER A 126 6.69 21.64 18.91
CA SER A 126 7.23 22.40 20.02
C SER A 126 7.01 23.84 19.69
N LYS A 127 6.01 24.42 20.37
CA LYS A 127 5.87 25.86 20.54
C LYS A 127 7.25 26.45 20.92
N ASP A 128 7.48 27.70 20.55
CA ASP A 128 8.61 28.53 20.96
C ASP A 128 9.78 28.57 19.96
N SER A 129 9.53 29.03 18.73
CA SER A 129 10.54 29.76 17.97
C SER A 129 9.87 30.72 16.98
N GLU A 130 9.76 31.99 17.37
CA GLU A 130 9.60 33.10 16.43
C GLU A 130 10.83 33.10 15.51
N GLY A 131 10.66 32.73 14.24
CA GLY A 131 11.78 32.67 13.31
C GLY A 131 11.44 31.95 12.02
N GLU A 132 11.01 32.75 11.05
CA GLU A 132 11.02 32.53 9.59
C GLU A 132 10.16 31.39 9.02
N ASP A 133 9.43 31.72 7.95
CA ASP A 133 8.63 30.82 7.12
C ASP A 133 9.52 29.78 6.41
N GLU A 134 10.10 28.86 7.16
CA GLU A 134 10.84 27.73 6.62
C GLU A 134 9.82 26.83 5.91
N ILE A 135 9.84 26.85 4.58
CA ILE A 135 8.99 25.98 3.76
C ILE A 135 9.25 24.54 4.20
N ASP A 136 8.27 23.93 4.86
CA ASP A 136 8.41 22.60 5.38
C ASP A 136 8.68 21.61 4.25
N LYS A 137 9.61 20.68 4.47
CA LYS A 137 9.94 19.60 3.51
C LYS A 137 8.69 18.83 3.03
N ALA A 138 7.67 18.73 3.87
CA ALA A 138 6.38 18.11 3.52
C ALA A 138 5.59 18.92 2.48
N ASP A 139 5.69 20.25 2.49
CA ASP A 139 5.04 21.12 1.52
C ASP A 139 5.73 21.04 0.15
N ILE A 140 7.06 20.91 0.15
CA ILE A 140 7.85 20.67 -1.08
C ILE A 140 7.49 19.31 -1.68
N GLU A 141 7.40 18.25 -0.87
CA GLU A 141 7.03 16.91 -1.34
C GLU A 141 5.61 16.88 -1.91
N GLU A 142 4.65 17.53 -1.26
CA GLU A 142 3.28 17.68 -1.79
C GLU A 142 3.28 18.41 -3.13
N PHE A 143 4.02 19.52 -3.23
CA PHE A 143 4.12 20.28 -4.47
C PHE A 143 4.72 19.44 -5.60
N GLU A 144 5.80 18.69 -5.34
CA GLU A 144 6.39 17.80 -6.35
C GLU A 144 5.43 16.70 -6.80
N ASP A 145 4.69 16.09 -5.87
CA ASP A 145 3.70 15.07 -6.19
C ASP A 145 2.56 15.64 -7.02
N ASN A 146 2.07 16.83 -6.67
CA ASN A 146 1.04 17.51 -7.43
C ASN A 146 1.55 17.91 -8.82
N TRP A 147 2.77 18.44 -8.90
CA TRP A 147 3.44 18.78 -10.15
C TRP A 147 3.55 17.57 -11.09
N LYS A 148 3.99 16.41 -10.59
CA LYS A 148 4.09 15.17 -11.36
C LYS A 148 2.72 14.73 -11.91
N ARG A 149 1.65 14.91 -11.13
CA ARG A 149 0.27 14.57 -11.53
C ARG A 149 -0.30 15.57 -12.55
N CYS A 150 0.07 16.84 -12.46
CA CYS A 150 -0.42 17.94 -13.30
C CYS A 150 0.38 18.16 -14.59
N THR A 151 1.22 17.20 -14.99
CA THR A 151 1.93 17.25 -16.29
C THR A 151 1.04 17.01 -17.51
N HIS A 152 -0.27 16.81 -17.31
CA HIS A 152 -1.22 16.67 -18.40
C HIS A 152 -1.57 18.04 -19.00
N PRO A 153 -1.75 18.12 -20.33
CA PRO A 153 -2.26 19.34 -20.97
C PRO A 153 -3.65 19.69 -20.43
N LEU A 154 -3.92 21.00 -20.29
CA LEU A 154 -5.24 21.49 -19.91
C LEU A 154 -6.30 20.99 -20.89
N ASP A 155 -7.35 20.39 -20.38
CA ASP A 155 -8.43 19.82 -21.19
C ASP A 155 -9.63 20.78 -21.29
N VAL A 156 -10.66 20.36 -22.03
CA VAL A 156 -11.88 21.14 -22.22
C VAL A 156 -12.59 21.41 -20.89
N LEU A 157 -12.53 20.49 -19.93
CA LEU A 157 -13.14 20.66 -18.62
C LEU A 157 -12.44 21.76 -17.84
N ASP A 158 -11.10 21.79 -17.85
CA ASP A 158 -10.29 22.82 -17.20
C ASP A 158 -10.62 24.22 -17.74
N TRP A 159 -10.64 24.37 -19.07
CA TRP A 159 -11.00 25.63 -19.72
C TRP A 159 -12.44 26.06 -19.41
N THR A 160 -13.36 25.10 -19.33
CA THR A 160 -14.76 25.36 -19.00
C THR A 160 -14.90 25.82 -17.56
N GLN A 161 -14.17 25.21 -16.62
CA GLN A 161 -14.15 25.64 -15.21
C GLN A 161 -13.59 27.05 -15.07
N LEU A 162 -12.44 27.32 -15.70
CA LEU A 162 -11.82 28.65 -15.69
C LEU A 162 -12.79 29.72 -16.23
N ARG A 163 -13.49 29.41 -17.33
CA ARG A 163 -14.47 30.34 -17.92
C ARG A 163 -15.65 30.62 -16.98
N LYS A 164 -16.14 29.60 -16.27
CA LYS A 164 -17.21 29.77 -15.27
C LYS A 164 -16.76 30.66 -14.12
N GLU A 165 -15.53 30.48 -13.63
CA GLU A 165 -14.97 31.31 -12.56
C GLU A 165 -14.77 32.76 -13.00
N GLN A 166 -14.28 33.00 -14.23
CA GLN A 166 -14.17 34.34 -14.79
C GLN A 166 -15.53 35.05 -14.87
N LEU A 167 -16.56 34.36 -15.37
CA LEU A 167 -17.91 34.91 -15.43
C LEU A 167 -18.45 35.20 -14.04
N LYS A 168 -18.25 34.28 -13.08
CA LYS A 168 -18.65 34.48 -11.68
C LYS A 168 -17.99 35.73 -11.09
N SER A 169 -16.68 35.87 -11.24
CA SER A 169 -15.93 37.04 -10.76
C SER A 169 -16.41 38.35 -11.40
N TYR A 170 -16.75 38.32 -12.70
CA TYR A 170 -17.33 39.47 -13.39
C TYR A 170 -18.69 39.86 -12.79
N TYR A 171 -19.60 38.90 -12.60
CA TYR A 171 -20.91 39.17 -12.01
C TYR A 171 -20.81 39.62 -10.54
N ASP A 172 -19.98 38.97 -9.72
CA ASP A 172 -19.78 39.34 -8.31
C ASP A 172 -19.23 40.78 -8.19
N ARG A 173 -18.31 41.18 -9.06
CA ARG A 173 -17.76 42.55 -9.07
C ARG A 173 -18.77 43.61 -9.53
N TRP A 174 -19.70 43.25 -10.40
CA TRP A 174 -20.69 44.18 -10.96
C TRP A 174 -21.99 44.26 -10.16
N MET A 175 -22.32 43.26 -9.35
CA MET A 175 -23.56 43.21 -8.54
C MET A 175 -23.39 43.75 -7.11
N ILE A 176 -22.19 44.23 -6.74
CA ILE A 176 -21.87 44.81 -5.43
C ILE A 176 -21.92 46.37 -5.45
N ASN A 177 -22.18 46.99 -6.59
CA ASN A 177 -22.48 48.43 -6.72
C ASN A 177 -23.96 48.65 -7.06
#